data_AF-A0A512JPA2-F1
#
_entry.id   AF-A0A512JPA2-F1
#
_cell.length_a   1.000
_cell.length_b   1.000
_cell.length_c   1.000
_cell.angle_alpha   90.00
_cell.angle_beta   90.00
_cell.angle_gamma   90.00
#
_symmetry.space_group_name_H-M   'P 1'
#
loop_
_entity.id
_entity.type
_entity.pdbx_description
1 polymer ?
#
loop_
_entity_poly.entity_id
_entity_poly.type
_entity_poly.pdbx_seq_one_letter_code
_entity_poly.pdbx_strand_id
1 'polypeptide(L)'
;MTTDTAAIKHVSSSEGVAADELKQFIERIERLEEEKAAVSGDIKEVFAELKGRGFDVKAVRSILAIRKQDHSERTEREAILELYLQALGMAA
;
A
#
# COMPACT_ATOMS: atom_id res chain seq x y z
N MET A 1 -12.18 52.85 34.63
CA MET A 1 -11.40 52.01 35.57
C MET A 1 -11.83 50.58 35.31
N THR A 2 -11.28 49.87 34.32
CA THR A 2 -10.00 49.12 34.32
C THR A 2 -9.89 48.09 35.44
N THR A 3 -10.43 46.91 35.20
CA THR A 3 -9.90 45.56 35.47
C THR A 3 -10.87 44.62 34.72
N ASP A 4 -10.47 43.59 33.98
CA ASP A 4 -9.41 42.64 34.29
C ASP A 4 -8.90 42.00 32.98
N THR A 5 -7.63 42.29 32.68
CA THR A 5 -6.82 41.57 31.71
C THR A 5 -6.16 40.44 32.48
N ALA A 6 -6.61 39.19 32.31
CA ALA A 6 -5.76 37.98 32.39
C ALA A 6 -6.60 36.69 32.39
N ALA A 7 -7.22 36.36 31.27
CA ALA A 7 -7.37 34.95 30.92
C ALA A 7 -6.08 34.51 30.22
N ILE A 8 -4.98 34.41 30.99
CA ILE A 8 -3.80 33.70 30.50
C ILE A 8 -4.23 32.25 30.35
N LYS A 9 -4.45 31.86 29.10
CA LYS A 9 -4.64 30.48 28.67
C LYS A 9 -3.39 29.71 29.11
N HIS A 10 -3.48 29.06 30.27
CA HIS A 10 -2.49 28.09 30.70
C HIS A 10 -2.62 26.91 29.72
N VAL A 11 -1.93 27.00 28.58
CA VAL A 11 -1.66 25.82 27.75
C VAL A 11 -0.93 24.87 28.67
N SER A 12 -1.63 23.84 29.11
CA SER A 12 -1.03 22.81 29.95
C SER A 12 0.13 22.22 29.15
N SER A 13 1.31 22.10 29.76
CA SER A 13 2.50 21.57 29.08
C SER A 13 2.25 20.21 28.41
N SER A 14 1.28 19.44 28.91
CA SER A 14 0.78 18.20 28.30
C SER A 14 0.08 18.39 26.95
N GLU A 15 -0.71 19.46 26.75
CA GLU A 15 -1.35 19.76 25.46
C GLU A 15 -0.31 20.14 24.39
N GLY A 16 0.74 20.86 24.79
CA GLY A 16 1.86 21.19 23.90
C GLY A 16 2.64 19.95 23.47
N VAL A 17 2.97 19.06 24.41
CA VAL A 17 3.69 17.80 24.13
C VAL A 17 2.88 16.88 23.20
N ALA A 18 1.57 16.72 23.44
CA ALA A 18 0.72 15.90 22.58
C ALA A 18 0.58 16.48 21.15
N ALA A 19 0.53 17.81 21.02
CA ALA A 19 0.49 18.46 19.71
C ALA A 19 1.81 18.29 18.93
N ASP A 20 2.95 18.34 19.61
CA ASP A 20 4.26 18.18 18.98
C ASP A 20 4.55 16.72 18.61
N GLU A 21 4.07 15.75 19.39
CA GLU A 21 4.10 14.33 19.02
C GLU A 21 3.23 14.05 17.78
N LEU A 22 2.01 14.61 17.72
CA LEU A 22 1.14 14.47 16.55
C LEU A 22 1.78 15.05 15.28
N LYS A 23 2.44 16.22 15.35
CA LYS A 23 3.16 16.80 14.21
C LYS A 23 4.24 15.85 13.68
N GLN A 24 5.03 15.23 14.56
CA GLN A 24 6.07 14.29 14.15
C GLN A 24 5.50 13.07 13.42
N PHE A 25 4.35 12.55 13.87
CA PHE A 25 3.67 11.47 13.15
C PHE A 25 3.17 11.92 11.77
N ILE A 26 2.58 13.11 11.67
CA ILE A 26 2.09 13.67 10.40
C ILE A 26 3.25 13.85 9.41
N GLU A 27 4.32 14.53 9.81
CA GLU A 27 5.49 14.78 8.95
C GLU A 27 6.12 13.46 8.47
N ARG A 28 6.15 12.43 9.32
CA ARG A 28 6.63 11.10 8.95
C ARG A 28 5.71 10.43 7.93
N ILE A 29 4.39 10.53 8.09
CA ILE A 29 3.42 9.97 7.14
C ILE A 29 3.50 10.68 5.79
N GLU A 30 3.59 12.01 5.78
CA GLU A 30 3.70 12.80 4.54
C GLU A 30 4.93 12.40 3.73
N ARG A 31 6.09 12.25 4.40
CA ARG A 31 7.30 11.74 3.75
C ARG A 31 7.11 10.34 3.16
N LEU A 32 6.46 9.43 3.90
CA LEU A 32 6.18 8.08 3.42
C LEU A 32 5.20 8.07 2.22
N GLU A 33 4.23 8.98 2.19
CA GLU A 33 3.32 9.13 1.05
C GLU A 33 4.05 9.70 -0.18
N GLU A 34 5.00 10.62 0.00
CA GLU A 34 5.88 11.08 -1.09
C GLU A 34 6.74 9.95 -1.65
N GLU A 35 7.40 9.16 -0.79
CA GLU A 35 8.19 8.00 -1.20
C GLU A 35 7.33 6.96 -1.95
N LYS A 36 6.14 6.66 -1.43
CA LYS A 36 5.16 5.77 -2.06
C LYS A 36 4.69 6.30 -3.42
N ALA A 37 4.51 7.62 -3.56
CA ALA A 37 4.14 8.25 -4.83
C ALA A 37 5.26 8.12 -5.87
N ALA A 38 6.51 8.35 -5.47
CA ALA A 38 7.69 8.16 -6.33
C ALA A 38 7.78 6.70 -6.82
N VAL A 39 7.75 5.73 -5.90
CA VAL A 39 7.79 4.29 -6.24
C VAL A 39 6.60 3.90 -7.14
N SER A 40 5.42 4.46 -6.89
CA SER A 40 4.25 4.22 -7.73
C SER A 40 4.40 4.80 -9.15
N GLY A 41 5.14 5.91 -9.28
CA GLY A 41 5.56 6.48 -10.55
C GLY A 41 6.46 5.52 -11.32
N ASP A 42 7.55 5.07 -10.69
CA ASP A 42 8.50 4.13 -11.30
C ASP A 42 7.82 2.85 -11.78
N ILE A 43 6.91 2.28 -10.97
CA ILE A 43 6.13 1.09 -11.35
C ILE A 43 5.28 1.36 -12.60
N LYS A 44 4.68 2.55 -12.74
CA LYS A 44 3.89 2.91 -13.92
C LYS A 44 4.77 3.02 -15.17
N GLU A 45 5.97 3.57 -15.05
CA GLU A 45 6.93 3.65 -16.15
C GLU A 45 7.33 2.25 -16.64
N VAL A 46 7.62 1.32 -15.72
CA VAL A 46 7.89 -0.09 -16.08
C VAL A 46 6.71 -0.74 -16.81
N PHE A 47 5.47 -0.49 -16.37
CA PHE A 47 4.30 -0.98 -17.09
C PHE A 47 4.13 -0.33 -18.48
N ALA A 48 4.48 0.94 -18.62
CA ALA A 48 4.47 1.63 -19.91
C ALA A 48 5.53 1.04 -20.85
N GLU A 49 6.73 0.74 -20.36
CA GLU A 49 7.78 0.05 -21.12
C GLU A 49 7.32 -1.33 -21.59
N LEU A 50 6.74 -2.14 -20.70
CA LEU A 50 6.19 -3.44 -21.05
C LEU A 50 5.18 -3.33 -22.20
N LYS A 51 4.28 -2.35 -22.13
CA LYS A 51 3.30 -2.08 -23.19
C LYS A 51 3.98 -1.67 -24.50
N GLY A 52 4.97 -0.78 -24.44
CA GLY A 52 5.73 -0.32 -25.61
C GLY A 52 6.51 -1.44 -26.30
N ARG A 53 6.93 -2.46 -25.55
CA ARG A 53 7.60 -3.67 -26.05
C ARG A 53 6.61 -4.76 -26.51
N GLY A 54 5.30 -4.53 -26.41
CA GLY A 54 4.26 -5.45 -26.87
C GLY A 54 3.83 -6.53 -25.87
N PHE A 55 4.21 -6.43 -24.60
CA PHE A 55 3.74 -7.36 -23.57
C PHE A 55 2.29 -7.04 -23.13
N ASP A 56 1.53 -8.09 -22.79
CA ASP A 56 0.21 -7.93 -22.17
C ASP A 56 0.36 -7.53 -20.69
N VAL A 57 0.09 -6.24 -20.42
CA VAL A 57 0.12 -5.67 -19.07
C VAL A 57 -0.86 -6.34 -18.10
N LYS A 58 -2.02 -6.81 -18.57
CA LYS A 58 -2.98 -7.53 -17.71
C LYS A 58 -2.42 -8.90 -17.31
N ALA A 59 -1.84 -9.63 -18.25
CA ALA A 59 -1.20 -10.92 -17.96
C ALA A 59 -0.06 -10.75 -16.94
N VAL A 60 0.79 -9.73 -17.10
CA VAL A 60 1.87 -9.44 -16.13
C VAL A 60 1.31 -9.10 -14.75
N ARG A 61 0.22 -8.32 -14.65
CA ARG A 61 -0.45 -8.05 -13.36
C ARG A 61 -0.97 -9.32 -12.70
N SER A 62 -1.56 -10.23 -13.46
CA SER A 62 -1.99 -11.53 -12.96
C SER A 62 -0.80 -12.34 -12.44
N ILE A 63 0.32 -12.36 -13.16
CA ILE A 63 1.55 -13.03 -12.72
C ILE A 63 2.06 -12.43 -11.40
N LEU A 64 2.10 -11.09 -11.28
CA LEU A 64 2.51 -10.44 -10.04
C LEU A 64 1.58 -10.78 -8.87
N ALA A 65 0.27 -10.87 -9.10
CA ALA A 65 -0.68 -11.29 -8.08
C ALA A 65 -0.43 -12.74 -7.64
N ILE A 66 -0.23 -13.66 -8.58
CA ILE A 66 0.12 -15.06 -8.30
C ILE A 66 1.42 -15.14 -7.49
N ARG A 67 2.44 -14.35 -7.85
CA ARG A 67 3.75 -14.33 -7.18
C ARG A 67 3.72 -13.76 -5.76
N LYS A 68 2.67 -13.02 -5.39
CA LYS A 68 2.47 -12.50 -4.03
C LYS A 68 1.79 -13.50 -3.10
N GLN A 69 1.16 -14.54 -3.66
CA GLN A 69 0.51 -15.58 -2.85
C GLN A 69 1.58 -16.44 -2.18
N ASP A 70 1.22 -17.01 -1.03
CA ASP A 70 2.06 -18.02 -0.38
C ASP A 70 2.22 -19.25 -1.31
N HIS A 71 3.45 -19.77 -1.37
CA HIS A 71 3.79 -20.83 -2.29
C HIS A 71 3.10 -22.15 -1.96
N SER A 72 3.03 -22.53 -0.67
CA SER A 72 2.42 -23.80 -0.29
C SER A 72 0.90 -23.74 -0.48
N GLU A 73 0.26 -22.65 -0.08
CA GLU A 73 -1.17 -22.44 -0.31
C GLU A 73 -1.52 -22.46 -1.80
N ARG A 74 -0.68 -21.87 -2.66
CA ARG A 74 -0.86 -21.89 -4.11
C ARG A 74 -0.76 -23.32 -4.65
N THR A 75 0.29 -24.06 -4.28
CA THR A 75 0.49 -25.43 -4.77
C THR A 75 -0.62 -26.37 -4.32
N GLU A 76 -1.10 -26.25 -3.08
CA GLU A 76 -2.24 -27.03 -2.60
C GLU A 76 -3.51 -26.73 -3.42
N ARG A 77 -3.79 -25.44 -3.65
CA ARG A 77 -4.94 -25.02 -4.47
C ARG A 77 -4.84 -25.50 -5.91
N GLU A 78 -3.64 -25.44 -6.51
CA GLU A 78 -3.39 -25.92 -7.86
C GLU A 78 -3.61 -27.44 -7.96
N ALA A 79 -3.15 -28.22 -6.98
CA ALA A 79 -3.37 -29.67 -6.94
C ALA A 79 -4.86 -30.04 -6.84
N ILE A 80 -5.62 -29.33 -6.01
CA ILE A 80 -7.08 -29.53 -5.90
C ILE A 80 -7.78 -29.15 -7.20
N LEU A 81 -7.41 -28.02 -7.80
CA LEU A 81 -7.98 -27.56 -9.05
C LEU A 81 -7.71 -28.57 -10.18
N GLU A 82 -6.47 -29.05 -10.29
CA GLU A 82 -6.08 -30.06 -11.27
C GLU A 82 -6.90 -31.34 -11.12
N LEU A 83 -7.07 -31.84 -9.88
CA LEU A 83 -7.93 -32.99 -9.60
C LEU A 83 -9.36 -32.78 -10.12
N TYR A 84 -9.94 -31.60 -9.91
CA TYR A 84 -11.29 -31.29 -10.38
C TYR A 84 -11.36 -31.13 -11.90
N LEU A 85 -10.36 -30.50 -12.52
CA LEU A 85 -10.29 -30.39 -13.98
C LEU A 85 -10.17 -31.75 -14.65
N GLN A 86 -9.38 -32.67 -14.07
CA GLN A 86 -9.30 -34.06 -14.52
C GLN A 86 -10.66 -34.77 -14.42
N ALA A 87 -11.35 -34.65 -13.28
CA ALA A 87 -12.69 -35.22 -13.09
C ALA A 87 -13.73 -34.67 -14.07
N LEU A 88 -13.57 -33.42 -14.52
CA LEU A 88 -14.43 -32.77 -15.50
C LEU A 88 -14.00 -33.01 -16.96
N GLY A 89 -12.90 -33.72 -17.21
CA GLY A 89 -12.35 -33.93 -18.56
C GLY A 89 -11.83 -32.63 -19.21
N MET A 90 -11.46 -31.64 -18.38
CA MET A 90 -10.93 -30.33 -18.79
C MET A 90 -9.41 -30.22 -18.64
N ALA A 91 -8.77 -31.19 -18.00
CA ALA A 91 -7.31 -31.33 -18.00
C ALA A 91 -6.86 -31.99 -19.32
N ALA A 92 -5.80 -31.45 -19.93
CA ALA A 92 -5.22 -31.96 -21.16
C ALA A 92 -4.33 -33.18 -20.92
#